data_AF-A0A6P5ZWA9-F1
#
_entry.id   AF-A0A6P5ZWA9-F1
#
_cell.length_a   1.000
_cell.length_b   1.000
_cell.length_c   1.000
_cell.angle_alpha   90.00
_cell.angle_beta   90.00
_cell.angle_gamma   90.00
#
_symmetry.space_group_name_H-M   'P 1'
#
loop_
_entity.id
_entity.type
_entity.pdbx_description
1 polymer ?
#
loop_
_entity_poly.entity_id
_entity_poly.type
_entity_poly.pdbx_seq_one_letter_code
_entity_poly.pdbx_strand_id
1 'polypeptide(L)'
;MHQNFHLALTFRNNKEQPLNSGFIAVRGTRDGILRAKIFLQKVLEVYSSRYMNASRMLGDQLALAWVVKSHPSFDGKRFSKAQAFIKEIGGASVLFLPCATYNWTPPEGAGQFHGMPLDVKVVHFKGSRKRLMLEAWNFFSSSADISDMLCLILKSGRTKYDF
;
A
#
# COMPACT_ATOMS: atom_id res chain seq x y z
N MET A 1 -8.44 -8.72 15.84
CA MET A 1 -7.08 -8.14 15.68
C MET A 1 -6.15 -9.21 15.12
N HIS A 2 -5.48 -8.94 13.99
CA HIS A 2 -4.46 -9.84 13.46
C HIS A 2 -3.14 -9.54 14.16
N GLN A 3 -2.88 -10.16 15.32
CA GLN A 3 -1.70 -9.83 16.11
C GLN A 3 -0.44 -10.60 15.69
N ASN A 4 -0.49 -11.54 14.75
CA ASN A 4 0.65 -12.40 14.36
C ASN A 4 0.91 -12.39 12.82
N PHE A 5 1.66 -11.41 12.34
CA PHE A 5 2.07 -11.19 10.95
C PHE A 5 3.40 -10.40 10.91
N HIS A 6 4.34 -10.68 10.02
CA HIS A 6 5.59 -9.91 9.95
C HIS A 6 5.42 -8.59 9.19
N LEU A 7 4.66 -8.61 8.10
CA LEU A 7 4.34 -7.44 7.27
C LEU A 7 2.91 -7.49 6.76
N ALA A 8 2.36 -6.33 6.41
CA ALA A 8 1.07 -6.21 5.77
C ALA A 8 1.19 -5.56 4.39
N LEU A 9 0.46 -6.12 3.43
CA LEU A 9 0.30 -5.60 2.08
C LEU A 9 -1.17 -5.28 1.84
N THR A 10 -1.45 -4.45 0.83
CA THR A 10 -2.84 -4.12 0.47
C THR A 10 -3.23 -4.73 -0.86
N PHE A 11 -4.47 -5.22 -0.94
CA PHE A 11 -4.99 -5.92 -2.10
C PHE A 11 -6.32 -5.35 -2.60
N ARG A 12 -6.66 -5.68 -3.85
CA ARG A 12 -7.92 -5.27 -4.50
C ARG A 12 -8.39 -6.36 -5.46
N ASN A 13 -9.68 -6.36 -5.76
CA ASN A 13 -10.27 -7.24 -6.76
C ASN A 13 -9.93 -6.76 -8.18
N ASN A 14 -8.67 -6.88 -8.57
CA ASN A 14 -8.16 -6.61 -9.92
C ASN A 14 -7.19 -7.72 -10.29
N LYS A 15 -7.49 -8.49 -11.34
CA LYS A 15 -6.71 -9.69 -11.71
C LYS A 15 -5.29 -9.35 -12.20
N GLU A 16 -5.15 -8.23 -12.90
CA GLU A 16 -3.87 -7.77 -13.46
C GLU A 16 -2.99 -7.13 -12.39
N GLN A 17 -3.63 -6.39 -11.49
CA GLN A 17 -2.97 -5.59 -10.47
C GLN A 17 -3.59 -5.85 -9.08
N PRO A 18 -3.42 -7.07 -8.54
CA PRO A 18 -4.13 -7.51 -7.34
C PRO A 18 -3.61 -6.89 -6.05
N LEU A 19 -2.37 -6.39 -6.04
CA LEU A 19 -1.75 -5.70 -4.91
C LEU A 19 -1.57 -4.22 -5.20
N ASN A 20 -1.47 -3.40 -4.15
CA ASN A 20 -1.08 -1.99 -4.22
C ASN A 20 0.11 -1.75 -3.29
N SER A 21 1.23 -1.29 -3.85
CA SER A 21 2.47 -1.07 -3.12
C SER A 21 2.53 0.28 -2.39
N GLY A 22 1.55 1.16 -2.58
CA GLY A 22 1.51 2.48 -1.92
C GLY A 22 1.33 2.44 -0.40
N PHE A 23 1.03 1.27 0.18
CA PHE A 23 1.02 1.06 1.61
C PHE A 23 1.57 -0.33 1.95
N ILE A 24 2.62 -0.34 2.77
CA ILE A 24 3.23 -1.54 3.35
C ILE A 24 3.45 -1.24 4.84
N ALA A 25 2.97 -2.11 5.72
CA ALA A 25 3.26 -2.02 7.15
C ALA A 25 4.21 -3.13 7.56
N VAL A 26 5.20 -2.82 8.39
CA VAL A 26 6.14 -3.80 8.95
C VAL A 26 6.01 -3.81 10.46
N ARG A 27 5.95 -5.00 11.05
CA ARG A 27 5.95 -5.11 12.51
C ARG A 27 7.32 -4.72 13.07
N GLY A 28 7.32 -3.78 14.00
CA GLY A 28 8.54 -3.23 14.62
C GLY A 28 9.34 -4.17 15.54
N THR A 29 8.98 -5.45 15.63
CA THR A 29 9.79 -6.47 16.34
C THR A 29 11.01 -6.88 15.52
N ARG A 30 12.10 -7.31 16.16
CA ARG A 30 13.31 -7.80 15.47
C ARG A 30 13.02 -8.84 14.39
N ASP A 31 12.20 -9.84 14.71
CA ASP A 31 11.82 -10.89 13.75
C ASP A 31 10.95 -10.31 12.60
N GLY A 32 9.92 -9.51 12.93
CA GLY A 32 9.11 -8.81 11.92
C GLY A 32 9.94 -7.99 10.91
N ILE A 33 10.89 -7.19 11.39
CA ILE A 33 11.80 -6.40 10.55
C ILE A 33 12.69 -7.32 9.70
N LEU A 34 13.27 -8.37 10.29
CA LEU A 34 14.14 -9.31 9.58
C LEU A 34 13.38 -10.03 8.44
N ARG A 35 12.19 -10.57 8.73
CA ARG A 35 11.34 -11.27 7.75
C ARG A 35 10.86 -10.33 6.65
N ALA A 36 10.45 -9.11 7.00
CA ALA A 36 10.06 -8.11 6.03
C ALA A 36 11.22 -7.69 5.12
N LYS A 37 12.44 -7.52 5.68
CA LYS A 37 13.65 -7.23 4.89
C LYS A 37 13.92 -8.35 3.86
N ILE A 38 13.90 -9.61 4.29
CA ILE A 38 14.12 -10.76 3.39
C ILE A 38 13.06 -10.79 2.29
N PHE A 39 11.79 -10.60 2.66
CA PHE A 39 10.69 -10.53 1.69
C PHE A 39 10.88 -9.40 0.67
N LEU A 40 11.17 -8.18 1.14
CA LEU A 40 11.34 -7.00 0.27
C LEU A 40 12.62 -7.08 -0.56
N GLN A 41 13.67 -7.73 -0.07
CA GLN A 41 14.87 -8.03 -0.86
C GLN A 41 14.49 -8.91 -2.06
N LYS A 42 13.60 -9.89 -1.87
CA LYS A 42 13.11 -10.71 -2.97
C LYS A 42 12.28 -9.90 -3.97
N VAL A 43 11.44 -8.99 -3.49
CA VAL A 43 10.69 -8.05 -4.35
C VAL A 43 11.65 -7.20 -5.17
N LEU A 44 12.72 -6.67 -4.56
CA LEU A 44 13.74 -5.89 -5.23
C LEU A 44 14.48 -6.70 -6.31
N GLU A 45 14.88 -7.94 -6.01
CA GLU A 45 15.49 -8.83 -7.01
C GLU A 45 14.58 -9.05 -8.23
N VAL A 46 13.29 -9.29 -7.98
CA VAL A 46 12.29 -9.49 -9.05
C VAL A 46 12.08 -8.21 -9.84
N TYR A 47 12.01 -7.07 -9.16
CA TYR A 47 11.94 -5.76 -9.80
C TYR A 47 13.14 -5.54 -10.72
N SER A 48 14.36 -5.72 -10.20
CA SER A 48 15.61 -5.51 -10.92
C SER A 48 15.81 -6.47 -12.10
N SER A 49 15.34 -7.71 -11.99
CA SER A 49 15.51 -8.71 -13.05
C SER A 49 14.40 -8.74 -14.09
N ARG A 50 13.17 -8.34 -13.75
CA ARG A 50 12.00 -8.51 -14.63
C ARG A 50 11.28 -7.22 -14.97
N TYR A 51 11.34 -6.21 -14.11
CA TYR A 51 10.47 -5.04 -14.19
C TYR A 51 11.22 -3.70 -14.21
N MET A 52 12.56 -3.68 -14.36
CA MET A 52 13.31 -2.42 -14.51
C MET A 52 12.82 -1.58 -15.69
N ASN A 53 12.41 -2.22 -16.79
CA ASN A 53 11.88 -1.53 -17.96
C ASN A 53 10.48 -0.91 -17.70
N ALA A 54 9.79 -1.35 -16.64
CA ALA A 54 8.55 -0.76 -16.13
C ALA A 54 8.80 0.30 -15.03
N SER A 55 10.03 0.77 -14.84
CA SER A 55 10.42 1.75 -13.81
C SER A 55 9.64 3.06 -13.82
N ARG A 56 8.99 3.40 -14.94
CA ARG A 56 8.15 4.61 -15.04
C ARG A 56 6.76 4.44 -14.41
N MET A 57 6.18 3.23 -14.40
CA MET A 57 4.86 2.94 -13.82
C MET A 57 4.72 1.47 -13.40
N LEU A 58 4.17 1.24 -12.20
CA LEU A 58 3.74 -0.07 -11.68
C LEU A 58 4.85 -1.11 -11.38
N GLY A 59 6.12 -0.86 -11.71
CA GLY A 59 7.16 -1.88 -11.61
C GLY A 59 7.30 -2.52 -10.21
N ASP A 60 7.25 -1.70 -9.15
CA ASP A 60 7.26 -2.16 -7.75
C ASP A 60 6.02 -2.99 -7.41
N GLN A 61 4.86 -2.55 -7.87
CA GLN A 61 3.59 -3.24 -7.66
C GLN A 61 3.54 -4.59 -8.39
N LEU A 62 4.09 -4.66 -9.61
CA LEU A 62 4.20 -5.88 -10.41
C LEU A 62 5.19 -6.86 -9.80
N ALA A 63 6.34 -6.39 -9.32
CA ALA A 63 7.31 -7.21 -8.62
C ALA A 63 6.73 -7.81 -7.33
N LEU A 64 6.01 -7.00 -6.56
CA LEU A 64 5.30 -7.45 -5.36
C LEU A 64 4.25 -8.53 -5.68
N ALA A 65 3.44 -8.28 -6.71
CA ALA A 65 2.44 -9.24 -7.17
C ALA A 65 3.09 -10.54 -7.65
N TRP A 66 4.23 -10.47 -8.33
CA TRP A 66 4.96 -11.65 -8.77
C TRP A 66 5.41 -12.49 -7.57
N VAL A 67 6.06 -11.90 -6.56
CA VAL A 67 6.53 -12.63 -5.37
C VAL A 67 5.37 -13.35 -4.66
N VAL A 68 4.23 -12.69 -4.52
CA VAL A 68 3.05 -13.28 -3.88
C VAL A 68 2.40 -14.37 -4.74
N LYS A 69 2.23 -14.13 -6.05
CA LYS A 69 1.58 -15.07 -6.98
C LYS A 69 2.41 -16.31 -7.28
N SER A 70 3.74 -16.20 -7.21
CA SER A 70 4.66 -17.32 -7.39
C SER A 70 4.70 -18.28 -6.22
N HIS A 71 4.05 -17.96 -5.09
CA HIS A 71 3.96 -18.89 -3.97
C HIS A 71 3.06 -20.09 -4.32
N PRO A 72 3.47 -21.34 -4.08
CA PRO A 72 2.71 -22.53 -4.48
C PRO A 72 1.26 -22.57 -3.94
N SER A 73 1.05 -21.99 -2.77
CA SER A 73 -0.25 -21.95 -2.10
C SER A 73 -1.06 -20.69 -2.41
N PHE A 74 -0.73 -19.94 -3.46
CA PHE A 74 -1.45 -18.74 -3.85
C PHE A 74 -2.87 -19.09 -4.33
N ASP A 75 -3.87 -18.39 -3.81
CA ASP A 75 -5.27 -18.50 -4.24
C ASP A 75 -5.83 -17.10 -4.52
N GLY A 76 -5.95 -16.77 -5.80
CA GLY A 76 -6.49 -15.49 -6.25
C GLY A 76 -7.95 -15.26 -5.85
N LYS A 77 -8.72 -16.31 -5.53
CA LYS A 77 -10.12 -16.16 -5.08
C LYS A 77 -10.20 -15.45 -3.73
N ARG A 78 -9.13 -15.45 -2.92
CA ARG A 78 -9.11 -14.69 -1.67
C ARG A 78 -9.17 -13.18 -1.88
N PHE A 79 -8.79 -12.70 -3.06
CA PHE A 79 -8.71 -11.27 -3.36
C PHE A 79 -10.03 -10.73 -3.91
N SER A 80 -10.99 -11.61 -4.25
CA SER A 80 -12.33 -11.19 -4.66
C SER A 80 -13.21 -10.77 -3.49
N LYS A 81 -12.90 -11.25 -2.28
CA LYS A 81 -13.57 -10.86 -1.04
C LYS A 81 -12.81 -9.70 -0.42
N ALA A 82 -13.48 -8.61 -0.10
CA ALA A 82 -12.90 -7.45 0.60
C ALA A 82 -12.65 -7.73 2.09
N GLN A 83 -12.08 -8.90 2.42
CA GLN A 83 -11.85 -9.35 3.78
C GLN A 83 -10.35 -9.54 4.02
N ALA A 84 -9.85 -9.05 5.16
CA ALA A 84 -8.46 -9.24 5.53
C ALA A 84 -8.14 -10.73 5.81
N PHE A 85 -6.95 -11.17 5.45
CA PHE A 85 -6.48 -12.53 5.72
C PHE A 85 -4.97 -12.61 5.84
N ILE A 86 -4.47 -13.65 6.50
CA ILE A 86 -3.03 -13.91 6.67
C ILE A 86 -2.62 -15.07 5.76
N LYS A 87 -1.40 -14.99 5.22
CA LYS A 87 -0.78 -16.09 4.48
C LYS A 87 0.73 -16.08 4.66
N GLU A 88 1.32 -17.26 4.86
CA GLU A 88 2.77 -17.43 4.78
C GLU A 88 3.23 -17.35 3.32
N ILE A 89 4.14 -16.43 3.03
CA ILE A 89 4.77 -16.23 1.72
C ILE A 89 6.27 -16.10 1.92
N GLY A 90 7.05 -17.04 1.38
CA GLY A 90 8.51 -16.95 1.39
C GLY A 90 9.12 -16.88 2.80
N GLY A 91 8.53 -17.62 3.75
CA GLY A 91 8.96 -17.62 5.16
C GLY A 91 8.53 -16.40 5.97
N ALA A 92 7.66 -15.54 5.41
CA ALA A 92 7.05 -14.44 6.13
C ALA A 92 5.52 -14.57 6.19
N SER A 93 4.98 -14.46 7.40
CA SER A 93 3.56 -14.23 7.63
C SER A 93 3.12 -12.85 7.11
N VAL A 94 2.35 -12.84 6.03
CA VAL A 94 1.87 -11.62 5.36
C VAL A 94 0.39 -11.41 5.65
N LEU A 95 0.04 -10.26 6.23
CA LEU A 95 -1.35 -9.81 6.37
C LEU A 95 -1.78 -9.06 5.10
N PHE A 96 -2.83 -9.53 4.44
CA PHE A 96 -3.43 -8.86 3.30
C PHE A 96 -4.62 -8.03 3.76
N LEU A 97 -4.56 -6.72 3.50
CA LEU A 97 -5.56 -5.73 3.88
C LEU A 97 -6.31 -5.21 2.65
N PRO A 98 -7.64 -5.07 2.68
CA PRO A 98 -8.38 -4.54 1.53
C PRO A 98 -8.04 -3.06 1.29
N CYS A 99 -7.70 -2.70 0.04
CA CYS A 99 -7.44 -1.31 -0.35
C CYS A 99 -8.62 -0.40 -0.06
N ALA A 100 -9.86 -0.90 -0.14
CA ALA A 100 -11.06 -0.14 0.15
C ALA A 100 -11.05 0.51 1.56
N THR A 101 -10.32 -0.09 2.51
CA THR A 101 -10.24 0.37 3.90
C THR A 101 -8.85 0.89 4.25
N TYR A 102 -7.78 0.20 3.83
CA TYR A 102 -6.41 0.44 4.31
C TYR A 102 -5.46 1.07 3.27
N ASN A 103 -5.96 1.38 2.07
CA ASN A 103 -5.19 2.04 1.00
C ASN A 103 -6.15 2.63 -0.03
N TRP A 104 -7.11 3.41 0.46
CA TRP A 104 -8.23 3.87 -0.36
C TRP A 104 -7.78 5.03 -1.23
N THR A 105 -8.13 4.99 -2.52
CA THR A 105 -7.81 6.05 -3.47
C THR A 105 -9.10 6.81 -3.79
N PRO A 106 -9.11 8.16 -3.72
CA PRO A 106 -10.24 8.95 -4.21
C PRO A 106 -10.64 8.59 -5.65
N PRO A 107 -11.92 8.67 -6.04
CA PRO A 107 -12.34 8.44 -7.41
C PRO A 107 -11.55 9.27 -8.43
N GLU A 108 -11.36 8.73 -9.62
CA GLU A 108 -10.74 9.45 -10.72
C GLU A 108 -11.66 10.59 -11.18
N GLY A 109 -11.10 11.76 -11.49
CA GLY A 109 -11.91 12.92 -11.91
C GLY A 109 -12.62 13.67 -10.78
N ALA A 110 -12.41 13.31 -9.51
CA ALA A 110 -12.87 14.11 -8.38
C ALA A 110 -12.28 15.54 -8.51
N GLY A 111 -13.13 16.52 -8.81
CA GLY A 111 -12.77 17.92 -9.00
C GLY A 111 -12.17 18.53 -7.74
N GLN A 112 -12.76 18.18 -6.60
CA GLN A 112 -12.45 18.58 -5.24
C GLN A 112 -12.50 17.37 -4.29
N PHE A 113 -11.94 17.50 -3.09
CA PHE A 113 -12.03 16.49 -2.05
C PHE A 113 -13.29 16.70 -1.19
N HIS A 114 -14.21 15.73 -1.20
CA HIS A 114 -15.49 15.78 -0.46
C HIS A 114 -15.51 14.88 0.78
N GLY A 115 -14.34 14.51 1.30
CA GLY A 115 -14.21 13.56 2.40
C GLY A 115 -13.91 12.13 1.93
N MET A 116 -13.84 11.22 2.91
CA MET A 116 -13.59 9.80 2.71
C MET A 116 -14.68 8.97 3.39
N PRO A 117 -14.94 7.72 2.93
CA PRO A 117 -15.81 6.81 3.66
C PRO A 117 -15.36 6.63 5.13
N LEU A 118 -16.32 6.51 6.05
CA LEU A 118 -16.05 6.49 7.50
C LEU A 118 -15.19 5.29 7.97
N ASP A 119 -15.22 4.20 7.21
CA ASP A 119 -14.45 3.00 7.50
C ASP A 119 -13.00 3.07 7.00
N VAL A 120 -12.65 4.04 6.14
CA VAL A 120 -11.30 4.24 5.62
C VAL A 120 -10.33 4.62 6.74
N LYS A 121 -9.16 3.98 6.72
CA LYS A 121 -8.05 4.19 7.66
C LYS A 121 -6.84 4.87 7.03
N VAL A 122 -6.66 4.71 5.71
CA VAL A 122 -5.55 5.31 4.97
C VAL A 122 -6.04 5.79 3.62
N VAL A 123 -5.78 7.07 3.32
CA VAL A 123 -6.04 7.68 2.02
C VAL A 123 -4.75 7.76 1.21
N HIS A 124 -4.80 7.30 -0.04
CA HIS A 124 -3.67 7.24 -0.95
C HIS A 124 -3.94 8.09 -2.20
N PHE A 125 -3.32 9.27 -2.24
CA PHE A 125 -3.40 10.21 -3.35
C PHE A 125 -2.41 9.87 -4.47
N LYS A 126 -2.68 8.79 -5.22
CA LYS A 126 -1.82 8.39 -6.34
C LYS A 126 -2.04 9.23 -7.61
N GLY A 127 -0.97 9.44 -8.37
CA GLY A 127 -1.03 10.12 -9.67
C GLY A 127 -1.60 11.53 -9.59
N SER A 128 -2.55 11.87 -10.46
CA SER A 128 -3.20 13.19 -10.51
C SER A 128 -3.95 13.58 -9.24
N ARG A 129 -4.26 12.63 -8.36
CA ARG A 129 -4.97 12.88 -7.09
C ARG A 129 -4.10 13.55 -6.04
N LYS A 130 -2.79 13.63 -6.23
CA LYS A 130 -1.87 14.39 -5.34
C LYS A 130 -2.34 15.83 -5.12
N ARG A 131 -3.01 16.44 -6.11
CA ARG A 131 -3.60 17.79 -5.99
C ARG A 131 -4.63 17.92 -4.87
N LEU A 132 -5.29 16.81 -4.49
CA LEU A 132 -6.31 16.78 -3.46
C LEU A 132 -5.72 16.69 -2.04
N MET A 133 -4.40 16.52 -1.89
CA MET A 133 -3.76 16.32 -0.58
C MET A 133 -3.97 17.53 0.34
N LEU A 134 -3.81 18.75 -0.18
CA LEU A 134 -4.00 19.98 0.62
C LEU A 134 -5.46 20.16 1.03
N GLU A 135 -6.40 19.93 0.10
CA GLU A 135 -7.84 19.99 0.41
C GLU A 135 -8.22 18.96 1.47
N ALA A 136 -7.73 17.73 1.34
CA ALA A 136 -7.98 16.67 2.32
C ALA A 136 -7.37 16.98 3.68
N TRP A 137 -6.17 17.56 3.72
CA TRP A 137 -5.54 18.01 4.95
C TRP A 137 -6.37 19.09 5.64
N ASN A 138 -6.81 20.11 4.90
CA ASN A 138 -7.63 21.20 5.42
C ASN A 138 -9.00 20.70 5.91
N PHE A 139 -9.61 19.75 5.18
CA PHE A 139 -10.84 19.10 5.61
C PHE A 139 -10.64 18.36 6.94
N PHE A 140 -9.54 17.60 7.07
CA PHE A 140 -9.24 16.85 8.28
C PHE A 140 -8.89 17.77 9.46
N SER A 141 -8.06 18.79 9.26
CA SER A 141 -7.64 19.73 10.31
C SER A 141 -8.77 20.63 10.82
N SER A 142 -9.78 20.91 9.99
CA SER A 142 -10.96 21.67 10.41
C SER A 142 -12.01 20.84 11.14
N SER A 143 -11.92 19.50 11.09
CA SER A 143 -12.95 18.59 11.62
C SER A 143 -12.48 17.66 12.74
N ALA A 144 -11.17 17.58 13.01
CA ALA A 144 -10.60 16.66 13.99
C ALA A 144 -9.85 17.40 15.12
N ASP A 145 -10.02 16.91 16.34
CA ASP A 145 -9.08 17.18 17.44
C ASP A 145 -7.86 16.26 17.23
N ILE A 146 -6.85 16.77 16.54
CA ILE A 146 -5.69 15.99 16.12
C ILE A 146 -4.70 15.96 17.30
N SER A 147 -4.56 14.79 17.93
CA SER A 147 -3.47 14.54 18.88
C SER A 147 -2.11 14.83 18.24
N ASP A 148 -1.14 15.35 19.00
CA ASP A 148 0.21 15.65 18.53
C ASP A 148 0.77 14.54 17.63
N MET A 149 0.81 14.81 16.32
CA MET A 149 1.27 13.88 15.30
C MET A 149 2.63 14.33 14.79
N LEU A 150 3.63 13.47 14.94
CA LEU A 150 4.92 13.69 14.29
C LEU A 150 4.76 13.53 12.77
N CYS A 151 4.67 14.65 12.05
CA CYS A 151 4.66 14.67 10.59
C CYS A 151 6.10 14.80 10.06
N LEU A 152 6.60 13.75 9.41
CA LEU A 152 7.88 13.78 8.72
C LEU A 152 7.66 14.06 7.24
N ILE A 153 7.89 15.30 6.82
CA ILE A 153 7.84 15.70 5.41
C ILE A 153 9.19 15.40 4.78
N LEU A 154 9.27 14.29 4.06
CA LEU A 154 10.44 13.97 3.25
C LEU A 154 10.27 14.61 1.86
N LYS A 155 11.15 15.55 1.52
CA LYS A 155 11.13 16.19 0.19
C LYS A 155 11.35 15.15 -0.91
N SER A 156 10.54 15.25 -1.97
CA SER A 156 10.77 14.51 -3.20
C SER A 156 12.07 15.00 -3.85
N GLY A 157 13.00 14.11 -4.17
CA GLY A 157 14.16 14.46 -5.02
C GLY A 157 13.77 14.84 -6.47
N ARG A 158 12.48 14.86 -6.79
CA ARG A 158 11.92 15.31 -8.07
C ARG A 158 11.14 16.61 -7.86
N THR A 159 11.65 17.68 -8.45
CA THR A 159 11.11 19.06 -8.44
C THR A 159 9.72 19.23 -9.07
N LYS A 160 9.18 18.22 -9.78
CA LYS A 160 7.95 18.37 -10.57
C LYS A 160 6.65 18.46 -9.73
N TYR A 161 6.70 18.16 -8.44
CA TYR A 161 5.53 18.14 -7.56
C TYR A 161 5.78 18.82 -6.21
N ASP A 162 6.80 19.67 -6.14
CA ASP A 162 6.98 20.57 -5.00
C ASP A 162 5.93 21.68 -5.14
N PHE A 163 4.86 21.58 -4.37
CA PHE A 163 3.88 22.64 -4.16
C PHE A 163 4.21 23.34 -2.84
#